data_AF-A0A3M7HJK3-F1
#
_entry.id   AF-A0A3M7HJK3-F1
#
_cell.length_a   1.000
_cell.length_b   1.000
_cell.length_c   1.000
_cell.angle_alpha   90.00
_cell.angle_beta   90.00
_cell.angle_gamma   90.00
#
_symmetry.space_group_name_H-M   'P 1'
#
loop_
_entity.id
_entity.type
_entity.pdbx_description
1 polymer ?
#
loop_
_entity_poly.entity_id
_entity_poly.type
_entity_poly.pdbx_seq_one_letter_code
_entity_poly.pdbx_strand_id
1 'polypeptide(L)'
;MDDILPYRIQEDCFTEAEEEDIAPYEAILKAVAESQLEPHAAAEQITNLLADHAAQKERKLANRGDDSSHIPINTDLLTVAIGSTASCFPPCHPVHEKLLGILSAFLSLGVQRKLPNPILNRHGDLIPVHEGLAGLLNTEPSLLLWETLEPLNLEVNFQEYAREPQSKWSGVEKRRSEAQHRWRNLSYFCAQLSVLGFADLTYACALFMLDPQYLIPVHVSGWSGHLAGHALAAAQWIVPEEHGRWVWEQCKLRATPGEERGSGRRLWCLEQWGVWKAAFQRVVDRMDDERIGEEVRKVALQAVKVMGELDGVGC
;
A
#
# COMPACT_ATOMS: atom_id res chain seq x y z
N MET A 1 4.81 22.08 -10.62
CA MET A 1 4.95 20.63 -10.83
C MET A 1 5.36 20.10 -9.49
N ASP A 2 4.64 19.14 -8.92
CA ASP A 2 5.04 18.59 -7.62
C ASP A 2 6.38 17.88 -7.75
N ASP A 3 7.27 18.10 -6.78
CA ASP A 3 8.63 17.58 -6.82
C ASP A 3 8.64 16.06 -6.60
N ILE A 4 9.51 15.38 -7.37
CA ILE A 4 9.86 13.97 -7.11
C ILE A 4 10.67 13.93 -5.81
N LEU A 5 10.27 13.07 -4.87
CA LEU A 5 10.96 12.94 -3.59
C LEU A 5 12.17 12.02 -3.72
N PRO A 6 13.17 12.14 -2.82
CA PRO A 6 14.28 11.19 -2.75
C PRO A 6 13.79 9.76 -2.59
N TYR A 7 14.48 8.82 -3.24
CA TYR A 7 14.28 7.40 -3.01
C TYR A 7 14.68 7.04 -1.58
N ARG A 8 13.86 6.21 -0.93
CA ARG A 8 14.07 5.73 0.44
C ARG A 8 13.91 4.22 0.56
N ILE A 9 14.11 3.48 -0.53
CA ILE A 9 13.88 2.02 -0.55
C ILE A 9 14.73 1.31 0.51
N GLN A 10 16.01 1.67 0.64
CA GLN A 10 16.88 1.15 1.71
C GLN A 10 16.32 1.42 3.11
N GLU A 11 15.92 2.66 3.36
CA GLU A 11 15.42 3.09 4.67
C GLU A 11 14.03 2.53 5.00
N ASP A 12 13.20 2.24 3.99
CA ASP A 12 11.87 1.69 4.19
C ASP A 12 11.89 0.15 4.28
N CYS A 13 12.92 -0.48 3.71
CA CYS A 13 13.05 -1.95 3.65
C CYS A 13 14.05 -2.52 4.67
N PHE A 14 14.70 -1.70 5.50
CA PHE A 14 15.77 -2.15 6.42
C PHE A 14 15.32 -3.21 7.43
N THR A 15 14.02 -3.31 7.72
CA THR A 15 13.47 -4.37 8.59
C THR A 15 13.30 -5.69 7.87
N GLU A 16 13.25 -5.66 6.53
CA GLU A 16 12.97 -6.83 5.69
C GLU A 16 14.23 -7.56 5.27
N ALA A 17 15.33 -6.84 5.04
CA ALA A 17 16.59 -7.42 4.59
C ALA A 17 17.79 -6.50 4.87
N GLU A 18 19.00 -7.06 4.73
CA GLU A 18 20.25 -6.29 4.78
C GLU A 18 20.43 -5.46 3.49
N GLU A 19 21.21 -4.39 3.56
CA GLU A 19 21.44 -3.45 2.44
C GLU A 19 21.86 -4.15 1.12
N GLU A 20 22.74 -5.14 1.22
CA GLU A 20 23.24 -5.92 0.06
C GLU A 20 22.13 -6.71 -0.63
N ASP A 21 21.13 -7.16 0.13
CA ASP A 21 19.97 -7.91 -0.39
C ASP A 21 18.88 -6.95 -0.94
N ILE A 22 18.80 -5.71 -0.45
CA ILE A 22 17.86 -4.68 -0.93
C ILE A 22 18.34 -4.04 -2.24
N ALA A 23 19.64 -3.77 -2.35
CA ALA A 23 20.24 -2.98 -3.44
C ALA A 23 19.87 -3.44 -4.86
N PRO A 24 19.79 -4.76 -5.18
CA PRO A 24 19.37 -5.21 -6.51
C PRO A 24 17.93 -4.82 -6.85
N TYR A 25 16.99 -4.91 -5.90
CA TYR A 25 15.59 -4.54 -6.11
C TYR A 25 15.44 -3.03 -6.29
N GLU A 26 16.15 -2.25 -5.47
CA GLU A 26 16.20 -0.79 -5.61
C GLU A 26 16.73 -0.38 -6.99
N ALA A 27 17.81 -1.00 -7.48
CA ALA A 27 18.38 -0.70 -8.79
C ALA A 27 17.38 -0.97 -9.93
N ILE A 28 16.66 -2.09 -9.87
CA ILE A 28 15.64 -2.44 -10.86
C ILE A 28 14.48 -1.42 -10.84
N LEU A 29 13.93 -1.12 -9.66
CA LEU A 29 12.80 -0.21 -9.53
C LEU A 29 13.16 1.22 -9.94
N LYS A 30 14.37 1.69 -9.61
CA LYS A 30 14.90 2.97 -10.11
C LYS A 30 15.03 2.98 -11.63
N ALA A 31 15.59 1.92 -12.23
CA ALA A 31 15.71 1.83 -13.68
C ALA A 31 14.34 1.87 -14.39
N VAL A 32 13.32 1.22 -13.81
CA VAL A 32 11.94 1.32 -14.32
C VAL A 32 11.41 2.75 -14.19
N ALA A 33 11.55 3.35 -13.01
CA ALA A 33 11.08 4.70 -12.76
C ALA A 33 11.71 5.72 -13.74
N GLU A 34 13.00 5.55 -14.04
CA GLU A 34 13.78 6.38 -14.97
C GLU A 34 13.59 6.02 -16.45
N SER A 35 12.74 5.05 -16.77
CA SER A 35 12.48 4.56 -18.15
C SER A 35 13.70 3.90 -18.82
N GLN A 36 14.64 3.41 -18.03
CA GLN A 36 15.81 2.66 -18.49
C GLN A 36 15.52 1.16 -18.60
N LEU A 37 14.46 0.69 -17.94
CA LEU A 37 14.03 -0.70 -17.93
C LEU A 37 12.51 -0.79 -18.10
N GLU A 38 12.07 -1.63 -19.02
CA GLU A 38 10.63 -1.87 -19.24
C GLU A 38 10.04 -2.76 -18.14
N PRO A 39 8.76 -2.57 -17.75
CA PRO A 39 8.15 -3.31 -16.65
C PRO A 39 8.21 -4.84 -16.78
N HIS A 40 8.05 -5.37 -18.00
CA HIS A 40 8.15 -6.82 -18.24
C HIS A 40 9.57 -7.35 -18.00
N ALA A 41 10.59 -6.65 -18.49
CA ALA A 41 11.98 -7.03 -18.27
C ALA A 41 12.37 -6.91 -16.79
N ALA A 42 11.83 -5.90 -16.09
CA ALA A 42 11.99 -5.78 -14.64
C ALA A 42 11.36 -6.96 -13.90
N ALA A 43 10.15 -7.37 -14.26
CA ALA A 43 9.49 -8.52 -13.68
C ALA A 43 10.30 -9.83 -13.88
N GLU A 44 10.87 -10.03 -15.07
CA GLU A 44 11.77 -11.17 -15.34
C GLU A 44 13.03 -11.12 -14.47
N GLN A 45 13.68 -9.97 -14.37
CA GLN A 45 14.89 -9.80 -13.54
C GLN A 45 14.58 -10.05 -12.05
N ILE A 46 13.49 -9.50 -11.54
CA ILE A 46 13.03 -9.70 -10.16
C ILE A 46 12.73 -11.19 -9.90
N THR A 47 12.07 -11.86 -10.84
CA THR A 47 11.76 -13.30 -10.73
C THR A 47 13.03 -14.13 -10.63
N ASN A 48 14.03 -13.83 -11.46
CA ASN A 48 15.32 -14.53 -11.43
C ASN A 48 16.09 -14.24 -10.14
N LEU A 49 16.10 -12.99 -9.66
CA LEU A 49 16.73 -12.63 -8.38
C LEU A 49 16.10 -13.38 -7.21
N LEU A 50 14.76 -13.43 -7.12
CA LEU A 50 14.08 -14.19 -6.08
C LEU A 50 14.43 -15.68 -6.12
N ALA A 51 14.52 -16.26 -7.33
CA ALA A 51 14.90 -17.66 -7.49
C ALA A 51 16.36 -17.93 -7.10
N ASP A 52 17.28 -17.03 -7.47
CA ASP A 52 18.70 -17.14 -7.12
C ASP A 52 18.90 -16.99 -5.61
N HIS A 53 18.22 -16.03 -4.97
CA HIS A 53 18.23 -15.86 -3.51
C HIS A 53 17.70 -17.12 -2.80
N ALA A 54 16.59 -17.69 -3.28
CA ALA A 54 16.05 -18.92 -2.72
C ALA A 54 17.05 -20.09 -2.83
N ALA A 55 17.66 -20.29 -4.01
CA ALA A 55 18.64 -21.35 -4.24
C ALA A 55 19.92 -21.16 -3.40
N GLN A 56 20.39 -19.92 -3.22
CA GLN A 56 21.53 -19.63 -2.37
C GLN A 56 21.25 -19.90 -0.89
N LYS A 57 20.05 -19.53 -0.40
CA LYS A 57 19.64 -19.82 0.98
C LYS A 57 19.53 -21.34 1.21
N GLU A 58 18.94 -22.08 0.28
CA GLU A 58 18.87 -23.54 0.33
C GLU A 58 20.27 -24.18 0.42
N ARG A 59 21.23 -23.74 -0.42
CA ARG A 59 22.62 -24.24 -0.36
C ARG A 59 23.33 -23.88 0.95
N LYS A 60 23.10 -22.68 1.49
CA LYS A 60 23.69 -22.26 2.77
C LYS A 60 23.20 -23.17 3.91
N LEU A 61 21.91 -23.50 3.91
CA LEU A 61 21.29 -24.40 4.90
C LEU A 61 21.76 -25.85 4.74
N ALA A 62 21.92 -26.35 3.51
CA ALA A 62 22.42 -27.69 3.28
C ALA A 62 23.89 -27.89 3.75
N ASN A 63 24.69 -26.82 3.77
CA ASN A 63 26.13 -26.86 4.09
C ASN A 63 26.46 -26.56 5.55
N ARG A 64 25.54 -25.95 6.31
CA ARG A 64 25.67 -25.74 7.75
C ARG A 64 24.66 -26.64 8.42
N GLY A 65 25.11 -27.72 9.07
CA GLY A 65 24.22 -28.51 9.94
C GLY A 65 23.80 -27.76 11.21
N ASP A 66 23.39 -26.48 11.10
CA ASP A 66 23.16 -25.55 12.20
C ASP A 66 22.13 -24.44 11.84
N ASP A 67 20.99 -24.48 12.55
CA ASP A 67 20.06 -23.46 13.11
C ASP A 67 19.87 -22.04 12.55
N SER A 68 20.32 -21.68 11.33
CA SER A 68 19.91 -20.37 10.77
C SER A 68 18.47 -20.42 10.25
N SER A 69 17.57 -19.75 10.98
CA SER A 69 16.13 -20.01 10.98
C SER A 69 15.30 -19.24 9.93
N HIS A 70 15.68 -19.23 8.65
CA HIS A 70 14.79 -18.63 7.64
C HIS A 70 15.15 -18.96 6.17
N ILE A 71 14.21 -19.56 5.41
CA ILE A 71 14.10 -19.33 3.96
C ILE A 71 12.85 -18.47 3.70
N PRO A 72 12.91 -17.14 3.88
CA PRO A 72 11.93 -16.29 3.25
C PRO A 72 12.44 -16.08 1.82
N ILE A 73 11.70 -16.65 0.87
CA ILE A 73 11.57 -16.00 -0.44
C ILE A 73 11.00 -14.63 -0.10
N ASN A 74 11.82 -13.59 -0.15
CA ASN A 74 11.44 -12.29 0.43
C ASN A 74 10.61 -11.49 -0.58
N THR A 75 9.42 -11.99 -0.90
CA THR A 75 8.43 -11.27 -1.70
C THR A 75 7.87 -10.07 -0.93
N ASP A 76 7.92 -10.09 0.40
CA ASP A 76 7.53 -8.96 1.25
C ASP A 76 8.44 -7.74 1.04
N LEU A 77 9.76 -7.93 1.01
CA LEU A 77 10.75 -6.91 0.63
C LEU A 77 10.39 -6.24 -0.70
N LEU A 78 10.08 -7.04 -1.73
CA LEU A 78 9.72 -6.52 -3.04
C LEU A 78 8.47 -5.63 -2.96
N THR A 79 7.46 -6.07 -2.20
CA THR A 79 6.23 -5.31 -2.00
C THR A 79 6.50 -3.99 -1.31
N VAL A 80 7.26 -3.98 -0.21
CA VAL A 80 7.64 -2.74 0.50
C VAL A 80 8.45 -1.83 -0.41
N ALA A 81 9.38 -2.38 -1.21
CA ALA A 81 10.17 -1.61 -2.16
C ALA A 81 9.31 -0.96 -3.27
N ILE A 82 8.28 -1.65 -3.78
CA ILE A 82 7.31 -1.08 -4.72
C ILE A 82 6.53 0.06 -4.06
N GLY A 83 6.02 -0.14 -2.84
CA GLY A 83 5.30 0.89 -2.08
C GLY A 83 6.16 2.12 -1.77
N SER A 84 7.42 1.90 -1.36
CA SER A 84 8.42 2.95 -1.17
C SER A 84 8.67 3.74 -2.45
N THR A 85 8.88 3.05 -3.57
CA THR A 85 9.07 3.67 -4.88
C THR A 85 7.86 4.52 -5.27
N ALA A 86 6.64 3.97 -5.19
CA ALA A 86 5.41 4.68 -5.53
C ALA A 86 5.25 5.97 -4.70
N SER A 87 5.58 5.91 -3.40
CA SER A 87 5.47 7.06 -2.51
C SER A 87 6.41 8.22 -2.86
N CYS A 88 7.44 7.99 -3.69
CA CYS A 88 8.35 9.04 -4.13
C CYS A 88 7.76 9.94 -5.25
N PHE A 89 6.75 9.47 -5.98
CA PHE A 89 6.23 10.15 -7.17
C PHE A 89 4.84 10.76 -6.95
N PRO A 90 4.61 12.00 -7.41
CA PRO A 90 3.31 12.64 -7.24
C PRO A 90 2.17 11.85 -7.89
N PRO A 91 0.90 12.07 -7.46
CA PRO A 91 -0.26 11.47 -8.11
C PRO A 91 -0.27 11.72 -9.62
N CYS A 92 -0.73 10.72 -10.38
CA CYS A 92 -0.76 10.72 -11.85
C CYS A 92 0.62 10.77 -12.53
N HIS A 93 1.72 10.61 -11.80
CA HIS A 93 3.04 10.47 -12.43
C HIS A 93 3.14 9.13 -13.21
N PRO A 94 3.74 9.09 -14.41
CA PRO A 94 3.83 7.88 -15.23
C PRO A 94 4.51 6.67 -14.56
N VAL A 95 5.27 6.88 -13.49
CA VAL A 95 5.90 5.80 -12.74
C VAL A 95 4.86 4.90 -12.07
N HIS A 96 3.72 5.42 -11.63
CA HIS A 96 2.66 4.59 -11.05
C HIS A 96 2.16 3.55 -12.06
N GLU A 97 1.94 3.96 -13.32
CA GLU A 97 1.55 3.05 -14.41
C GLU A 97 2.62 2.00 -14.70
N LYS A 98 3.90 2.38 -14.63
CA LYS A 98 5.00 1.42 -14.82
C LYS A 98 5.08 0.40 -13.68
N LEU A 99 4.89 0.83 -12.43
CA LEU A 99 4.84 -0.08 -11.28
C LEU A 99 3.65 -1.05 -11.38
N LEU A 100 2.47 -0.56 -11.80
CA LEU A 100 1.33 -1.43 -12.15
C LEU A 100 1.67 -2.39 -13.31
N GLY A 101 2.47 -1.92 -14.27
CA GLY A 101 3.00 -2.74 -15.36
C GLY A 101 3.88 -3.88 -14.87
N ILE A 102 4.67 -3.69 -13.82
CA ILE A 102 5.48 -4.76 -13.21
C ILE A 102 4.55 -5.81 -12.60
N LEU A 103 3.54 -5.38 -11.82
CA LEU A 103 2.56 -6.28 -11.20
C LEU A 103 1.78 -7.09 -12.24
N SER A 104 1.34 -6.43 -13.32
CA SER A 104 0.68 -7.07 -14.47
C SER A 104 1.61 -8.04 -15.19
N ALA A 105 2.90 -7.69 -15.32
CA ALA A 105 3.89 -8.53 -15.97
C ALA A 105 4.16 -9.80 -15.16
N PHE A 106 4.21 -9.75 -13.82
CA PHE A 106 4.29 -10.96 -12.99
C PHE A 106 3.21 -11.97 -13.39
N LEU A 107 1.95 -11.55 -13.43
CA LEU A 107 0.83 -12.42 -13.83
C LEU A 107 0.95 -12.91 -15.28
N SER A 108 1.53 -12.11 -16.18
CA SER A 108 1.70 -12.44 -17.59
C SER A 108 2.85 -13.42 -17.86
N LEU A 109 3.87 -13.44 -16.98
CA LEU A 109 4.99 -14.38 -17.07
C LEU A 109 4.55 -15.84 -16.84
N GLY A 110 3.38 -16.06 -16.26
CA GLY A 110 2.89 -17.37 -15.83
C GLY A 110 3.75 -17.97 -14.71
N VAL A 111 3.55 -19.26 -14.43
CA VAL A 111 4.36 -19.99 -13.44
C VAL A 111 5.78 -20.19 -13.97
N GLN A 112 6.67 -19.24 -13.66
CA GLN A 112 8.06 -19.27 -14.10
C GLN A 112 8.92 -20.22 -13.25
N ARG A 113 8.66 -20.28 -11.95
CA ARG A 113 9.50 -20.99 -10.98
C ARG A 113 8.68 -21.58 -9.85
N LYS A 114 9.01 -22.82 -9.49
CA LYS A 114 8.54 -23.52 -8.29
C LYS A 114 9.64 -23.40 -7.24
N LEU A 115 9.39 -22.65 -6.18
CA LEU A 115 10.34 -22.48 -5.10
C LEU A 115 9.92 -23.35 -3.91
N PRO A 116 10.87 -23.95 -3.15
CA PRO A 116 10.54 -24.67 -1.93
C PRO A 116 9.78 -23.75 -0.96
N ASN A 117 8.72 -24.26 -0.34
CA ASN A 117 7.97 -23.57 0.72
C ASN A 117 8.07 -24.36 2.04
N PRO A 118 9.26 -24.50 2.65
CA PRO A 118 9.37 -25.15 3.96
C PRO A 118 9.14 -24.14 5.10
N ILE A 119 8.57 -24.60 6.21
CA ILE A 119 8.53 -23.85 7.47
C ILE A 119 9.50 -24.48 8.46
N LEU A 120 9.86 -23.73 9.49
CA LEU A 120 10.58 -24.28 10.63
C LEU A 120 9.58 -24.66 11.72
N ASN A 121 9.74 -25.86 12.26
CA ASN A 121 9.02 -26.23 13.47
C ASN A 121 9.63 -25.50 14.69
N ARG A 122 9.00 -25.65 15.86
CA ARG A 122 9.49 -25.07 17.14
C ARG A 122 10.88 -25.58 17.58
N HIS A 123 11.43 -26.58 16.90
CA HIS A 123 12.73 -27.20 17.16
C HIS A 123 13.80 -26.77 16.15
N GLY A 124 13.46 -25.92 15.17
CA GLY A 124 14.40 -25.47 14.14
C GLY A 124 14.53 -26.44 12.95
N ASP A 125 13.73 -27.51 12.89
CA ASP A 125 13.76 -28.42 11.75
C ASP A 125 12.95 -27.87 10.58
N LEU A 126 13.49 -27.98 9.37
CA LEU A 126 12.75 -27.78 8.12
C LEU A 126 11.69 -28.87 7.99
N ILE A 127 10.43 -28.48 8.08
CA ILE A 127 9.29 -29.34 7.81
C ILE A 127 8.48 -28.79 6.65
N PRO A 128 7.80 -29.65 5.87
CA PRO A 128 6.77 -29.19 4.97
C PRO A 128 5.71 -28.37 5.72
N VAL A 129 5.14 -27.33 5.10
CA VAL A 129 4.16 -26.43 5.75
C VAL A 129 3.00 -27.18 6.41
N HIS A 130 2.61 -28.33 5.86
CA HIS A 130 1.50 -29.15 6.35
C HIS A 130 1.74 -29.88 7.67
N GLU A 131 2.98 -29.97 8.19
CA GLU A 131 3.29 -30.79 9.38
C GLU A 131 3.21 -30.03 10.72
N GLY A 132 2.97 -28.71 10.74
CA GLY A 132 3.05 -27.92 11.99
C GLY A 132 2.06 -26.77 12.19
N LEU A 133 1.36 -26.31 11.16
CA LEU A 133 0.54 -25.11 11.25
C LEU A 133 -0.74 -25.21 10.41
N ALA A 134 -1.76 -25.85 10.99
CA ALA A 134 -3.10 -25.98 10.41
C ALA A 134 -3.85 -24.65 10.19
N GLY A 135 -3.20 -23.50 10.42
CA GLY A 135 -3.76 -22.15 10.26
C GLY A 135 -3.02 -21.26 9.25
N LEU A 136 -2.04 -21.76 8.51
CA LEU A 136 -1.39 -21.00 7.44
C LEU A 136 -2.25 -21.01 6.17
N LEU A 137 -2.19 -19.90 5.41
CA LEU A 137 -2.98 -19.69 4.18
C LEU A 137 -2.56 -20.62 3.02
N ASN A 138 -1.33 -21.13 3.01
CA ASN A 138 -0.82 -21.99 1.95
C ASN A 138 -0.01 -23.17 2.52
N THR A 139 -0.55 -24.38 2.43
CA THR A 139 0.08 -25.62 2.93
C THR A 139 0.86 -26.38 1.85
N GLU A 140 0.95 -25.84 0.64
CA GLU A 140 1.65 -26.48 -0.47
C GLU A 140 3.15 -26.58 -0.19
N PRO A 141 3.81 -27.69 -0.56
CA PRO A 141 5.25 -27.91 -0.34
C PRO A 141 6.14 -26.95 -1.16
N SER A 142 5.54 -26.14 -2.02
CA SER A 142 6.23 -25.21 -2.89
C SER A 142 5.37 -24.01 -3.23
N LEU A 143 6.01 -22.86 -3.33
CA LEU A 143 5.42 -21.63 -3.82
C LEU A 143 5.57 -21.59 -5.34
N LEU A 144 4.45 -21.49 -6.05
CA LEU A 144 4.42 -21.22 -7.49
C LEU A 144 4.45 -19.71 -7.67
N LEU A 145 5.57 -19.18 -8.16
CA LEU A 145 5.66 -17.74 -8.38
C LEU A 145 4.77 -17.31 -9.54
N TRP A 146 4.00 -16.27 -9.25
CA TRP A 146 3.15 -15.47 -10.12
C TRP A 146 1.94 -16.15 -10.75
N GLU A 147 1.52 -17.31 -10.25
CA GLU A 147 0.17 -17.81 -10.55
C GLU A 147 -0.90 -16.81 -10.07
N THR A 148 -0.64 -16.18 -8.93
CA THR A 148 -1.39 -15.08 -8.35
C THR A 148 -0.42 -14.03 -7.81
N LEU A 149 -0.93 -12.86 -7.38
CA LEU A 149 -0.15 -11.89 -6.60
C LEU A 149 -0.18 -12.16 -5.10
N GLU A 150 -0.79 -13.25 -4.64
CA GLU A 150 -0.82 -13.62 -3.22
C GLU A 150 0.58 -13.71 -2.58
N PRO A 151 1.64 -14.18 -3.27
CA PRO A 151 2.99 -14.18 -2.70
C PRO A 151 3.51 -12.80 -2.31
N LEU A 152 3.05 -11.72 -2.97
CA LEU A 152 3.44 -10.35 -2.64
C LEU A 152 2.77 -9.86 -1.35
N ASN A 153 1.69 -10.50 -0.93
CA ASN A 153 0.93 -10.14 0.26
C ASN A 153 0.65 -8.63 0.36
N LEU A 154 0.21 -8.05 -0.77
CA LEU A 154 0.06 -6.59 -0.95
C LEU A 154 -0.75 -5.96 0.19
N GLU A 155 -1.84 -6.61 0.61
CA GLU A 155 -2.73 -6.10 1.65
C GLU A 155 -2.03 -5.93 3.01
N VAL A 156 -1.32 -6.96 3.48
CA VAL A 156 -0.63 -6.91 4.77
C VAL A 156 0.55 -5.95 4.70
N ASN A 157 1.39 -6.06 3.67
CA ASN A 157 2.61 -5.27 3.58
C ASN A 157 2.31 -3.77 3.40
N PHE A 158 1.30 -3.42 2.60
CA PHE A 158 0.91 -2.01 2.46
C PHE A 158 0.16 -1.51 3.69
N GLN A 159 -0.58 -2.37 4.40
CA GLN A 159 -1.14 -2.01 5.69
C GLN A 159 -0.04 -1.67 6.70
N GLU A 160 1.00 -2.52 6.82
CA GLU A 160 2.15 -2.24 7.70
C GLU A 160 2.86 -0.95 7.31
N TYR A 161 3.15 -0.76 6.01
CA TYR A 161 3.79 0.46 5.52
C TYR A 161 2.92 1.71 5.73
N ALA A 162 1.59 1.58 5.69
CA ALA A 162 0.66 2.65 6.00
C ALA A 162 0.54 2.96 7.51
N ARG A 163 1.03 2.11 8.43
CA ARG A 163 0.91 2.36 9.88
C ARG A 163 1.68 3.60 10.32
N GLU A 164 2.86 3.84 9.77
CA GLU A 164 3.66 5.01 10.10
C GLU A 164 2.90 6.31 9.77
N PRO A 165 2.46 6.57 8.52
CA PRO A 165 1.74 7.79 8.21
C PRO A 165 0.39 7.90 8.93
N GLN A 166 -0.26 6.78 9.29
CA GLN A 166 -1.49 6.75 10.09
C GLN A 166 -1.26 7.05 11.58
N SER A 167 -0.02 7.00 12.07
CA SER A 167 0.30 7.30 13.46
C SER A 167 0.09 8.78 13.79
N LYS A 168 -0.15 9.06 15.08
CA LYS A 168 -0.23 10.44 15.57
C LYS A 168 1.15 11.08 15.48
N TRP A 169 1.21 12.27 14.89
CA TRP A 169 2.44 13.05 14.80
C TRP A 169 3.54 12.38 13.98
N SER A 170 3.16 11.64 12.95
CA SER A 170 4.04 11.00 11.96
C SER A 170 4.79 12.00 11.09
N GLY A 171 4.45 13.29 11.16
CA GLY A 171 4.93 14.33 10.27
C GLY A 171 3.98 14.60 9.12
N VAL A 172 2.97 13.75 8.87
CA VAL A 172 1.89 13.99 7.89
C VAL A 172 1.12 15.29 8.22
N GLU A 173 1.03 15.64 9.50
CA GLU A 173 0.39 16.87 9.96
C GLU A 173 1.17 18.14 9.62
N LYS A 174 2.47 18.02 9.32
CA LYS A 174 3.34 19.14 9.02
C LYS A 174 3.18 19.49 7.54
N ARG A 175 2.70 20.71 7.29
CA ARG A 175 2.49 21.22 5.93
C ARG A 175 3.78 21.09 5.09
N ARG A 176 3.67 20.50 3.91
CA ARG A 176 4.75 20.28 2.93
C ARG A 176 5.92 19.45 3.46
N SER A 177 5.70 18.67 4.52
CA SER A 177 6.70 17.68 4.93
C SER A 177 6.82 16.57 3.90
N GLU A 178 7.97 15.92 3.88
CA GLU A 178 8.16 14.72 3.06
C GLU A 178 7.14 13.63 3.42
N ALA A 179 6.88 13.39 4.72
CA ALA A 179 5.89 12.42 5.17
C ALA A 179 4.47 12.71 4.62
N GLN A 180 4.06 13.98 4.58
CA GLN A 180 2.77 14.38 4.00
C GLN A 180 2.70 14.08 2.50
N HIS A 181 3.77 14.40 1.75
CA HIS A 181 3.83 14.12 0.31
C HIS A 181 3.90 12.62 0.02
N ARG A 182 4.76 11.86 0.73
CA ARG A 182 4.86 10.39 0.59
C ARG A 182 3.53 9.73 0.89
N TRP A 183 2.83 10.14 1.94
CA TRP A 183 1.53 9.57 2.29
C TRP A 183 0.47 9.82 1.22
N ARG A 184 0.43 11.03 0.66
CA ARG A 184 -0.44 11.36 -0.48
C ARG A 184 -0.11 10.49 -1.70
N ASN A 185 1.16 10.40 -2.06
CA ASN A 185 1.63 9.66 -3.22
C ASN A 185 1.33 8.15 -3.09
N LEU A 186 1.62 7.57 -1.92
CA LEU A 186 1.27 6.19 -1.61
C LEU A 186 -0.24 5.95 -1.65
N SER A 187 -1.03 6.87 -1.07
CA SER A 187 -2.50 6.76 -1.08
C SER A 187 -3.09 6.75 -2.48
N TYR A 188 -2.50 7.51 -3.41
CA TYR A 188 -2.88 7.46 -4.82
C TYR A 188 -2.63 6.08 -5.42
N PHE A 189 -1.43 5.53 -5.21
CA PHE A 189 -1.08 4.21 -5.73
C PHE A 189 -1.93 3.09 -5.12
N CYS A 190 -2.18 3.13 -3.80
CA CYS A 190 -3.09 2.20 -3.13
C CYS A 190 -4.51 2.27 -3.71
N ALA A 191 -5.02 3.48 -3.94
CA ALA A 191 -6.35 3.65 -4.56
C ALA A 191 -6.39 3.04 -5.96
N GLN A 192 -5.36 3.25 -6.79
CA GLN A 192 -5.28 2.64 -8.11
C GLN A 192 -5.27 1.11 -8.06
N LEU A 193 -4.48 0.52 -7.17
CA LEU A 193 -4.42 -0.94 -6.99
C LEU A 193 -5.80 -1.51 -6.62
N SER A 194 -6.52 -0.86 -5.70
CA SER A 194 -7.87 -1.29 -5.31
C SER A 194 -8.89 -1.16 -6.44
N VAL A 195 -8.88 -0.02 -7.15
CA VAL A 195 -9.81 0.24 -8.26
C VAL A 195 -9.61 -0.75 -9.40
N LEU A 196 -8.35 -1.09 -9.71
CA LEU A 196 -8.00 -2.05 -10.75
C LEU A 196 -8.15 -3.52 -10.31
N GLY A 197 -8.46 -3.78 -9.03
CA GLY A 197 -8.68 -5.13 -8.51
C GLY A 197 -7.40 -5.92 -8.24
N PHE A 198 -6.24 -5.26 -8.07
CA PHE A 198 -4.99 -5.92 -7.71
C PHE A 198 -4.93 -6.36 -6.24
N ALA A 199 -5.56 -5.61 -5.33
CA ALA A 199 -5.61 -5.91 -3.88
C ALA A 199 -6.73 -5.13 -3.18
N ASP A 200 -7.33 -5.66 -2.10
CA ASP A 200 -8.24 -4.88 -1.24
C ASP A 200 -7.44 -4.08 -0.20
N LEU A 201 -7.01 -2.87 -0.56
CA LEU A 201 -6.20 -2.02 0.32
C LEU A 201 -7.02 -1.14 1.27
N THR A 202 -8.16 -1.65 1.74
CA THR A 202 -9.06 -0.96 2.68
C THR A 202 -8.32 -0.45 3.93
N TYR A 203 -7.46 -1.27 4.54
CA TYR A 203 -6.76 -0.89 5.78
C TYR A 203 -5.61 0.12 5.56
N ALA A 204 -5.15 0.28 4.32
CA ALA A 204 -4.21 1.33 3.93
C ALA A 204 -4.92 2.60 3.42
N CYS A 205 -6.25 2.67 3.47
CA CYS A 205 -7.00 3.79 2.93
C CYS A 205 -6.96 5.03 3.85
N ALA A 206 -6.56 6.17 3.30
CA ALA A 206 -6.45 7.43 4.03
C ALA A 206 -7.79 8.05 4.44
N LEU A 207 -8.92 7.63 3.83
CA LEU A 207 -10.25 8.11 4.22
C LEU A 207 -10.56 7.79 5.69
N PHE A 208 -10.10 6.65 6.21
CA PHE A 208 -10.32 6.27 7.61
C PHE A 208 -9.57 7.14 8.62
N MET A 209 -8.57 7.89 8.17
CA MET A 209 -7.82 8.83 8.99
C MET A 209 -8.35 10.27 8.88
N LEU A 210 -9.29 10.52 7.98
CA LEU A 210 -9.73 11.87 7.63
C LEU A 210 -10.51 12.57 8.76
N ASP A 211 -11.21 11.81 9.61
CA ASP A 211 -11.87 12.38 10.78
C ASP A 211 -11.12 12.04 12.08
N PRO A 212 -10.19 12.90 12.53
CA PRO A 212 -9.38 12.64 13.71
C PRO A 212 -10.15 12.75 15.02
N GLN A 213 -11.44 13.11 15.04
CA GLN A 213 -12.15 13.42 16.30
C GLN A 213 -12.16 12.26 17.32
N TYR A 214 -12.06 11.00 16.86
CA TYR A 214 -11.95 9.83 17.72
C TYR A 214 -10.53 9.58 18.26
N LEU A 215 -9.51 10.16 17.63
CA LEU A 215 -8.10 9.95 17.93
C LEU A 215 -7.44 11.16 18.60
N ILE A 216 -7.84 12.37 18.22
CA ILE A 216 -7.24 13.64 18.61
C ILE A 216 -8.36 14.66 18.85
N PRO A 217 -8.50 15.18 20.09
CA PRO A 217 -9.46 16.24 20.37
C PRO A 217 -9.19 17.52 19.55
N VAL A 218 -10.25 18.21 19.13
CA VAL A 218 -10.18 19.38 18.22
C VAL A 218 -9.33 20.53 18.77
N HIS A 219 -9.19 20.63 20.09
CA HIS A 219 -8.43 21.69 20.76
C HIS A 219 -6.91 21.43 20.82
N VAL A 220 -6.44 20.24 20.43
CA VAL A 220 -5.01 19.90 20.47
C VAL A 220 -4.26 20.66 19.37
N SER A 221 -3.12 21.27 19.75
CA SER A 221 -2.23 21.92 18.80
C SER A 221 -1.72 20.90 17.79
N GLY A 222 -2.01 21.11 16.50
CA GLY A 222 -1.66 20.18 15.41
C GLY A 222 -2.87 19.45 14.81
N TRP A 223 -4.05 19.51 15.45
CA TRP A 223 -5.28 18.86 14.95
C TRP A 223 -5.62 19.25 13.50
N SER A 224 -5.59 20.54 13.17
CA SER A 224 -5.89 21.01 11.81
C SER A 224 -4.82 20.60 10.80
N GLY A 225 -3.56 20.48 11.22
CA GLY A 225 -2.49 19.97 10.37
C GLY A 225 -2.69 18.49 10.03
N HIS A 226 -3.08 17.71 11.03
CA HIS A 226 -3.40 16.28 10.86
C HIS A 226 -4.59 16.11 9.89
N LEU A 227 -5.67 16.86 10.11
CA LEU A 227 -6.81 16.92 9.17
C LEU A 227 -6.34 17.29 7.76
N ALA A 228 -5.47 18.29 7.60
CA ALA A 228 -4.97 18.73 6.30
C ALA A 228 -4.15 17.65 5.57
N GLY A 229 -3.21 17.01 6.30
CA GLY A 229 -2.35 15.97 5.73
C GLY A 229 -3.14 14.75 5.29
N HIS A 230 -4.08 14.29 6.12
CA HIS A 230 -4.96 13.18 5.74
C HIS A 230 -5.97 13.58 4.66
N ALA A 231 -6.42 14.84 4.57
CA ALA A 231 -7.26 15.30 3.46
C ALA A 231 -6.56 15.22 2.10
N LEU A 232 -5.26 15.57 2.02
CA LEU A 232 -4.50 15.43 0.77
C LEU A 232 -4.45 13.97 0.30
N ALA A 233 -4.19 13.06 1.22
CA ALA A 233 -4.08 11.63 0.94
C ALA A 233 -5.45 10.97 0.67
N ALA A 234 -6.45 11.28 1.49
CA ALA A 234 -7.81 10.78 1.34
C ALA A 234 -8.44 11.24 0.03
N ALA A 235 -8.14 12.45 -0.43
CA ALA A 235 -8.65 12.92 -1.71
C ALA A 235 -8.15 12.10 -2.90
N GLN A 236 -7.02 11.38 -2.77
CA GLN A 236 -6.54 10.49 -3.83
C GLN A 236 -7.45 9.26 -4.03
N TRP A 237 -8.32 8.95 -3.07
CA TRP A 237 -9.33 7.91 -3.18
C TRP A 237 -10.65 8.41 -3.78
N ILE A 238 -10.79 9.72 -3.99
CA ILE A 238 -12.06 10.34 -4.40
C ILE A 238 -11.91 11.11 -5.71
N VAL A 239 -10.90 11.98 -5.80
CA VAL A 239 -10.76 12.98 -6.86
C VAL A 239 -10.31 12.39 -8.20
N PRO A 240 -9.33 11.48 -8.27
CA PRO A 240 -8.95 10.87 -9.54
C PRO A 240 -10.12 10.14 -10.19
N GLU A 241 -10.08 10.06 -11.52
CA GLU A 241 -11.15 9.45 -12.32
C GLU A 241 -11.44 8.02 -11.86
N GLU A 242 -12.73 7.66 -11.80
CA GLU A 242 -13.27 6.38 -11.31
C GLU A 242 -12.97 6.01 -9.83
N HIS A 243 -11.99 6.62 -9.16
CA HIS A 243 -11.67 6.30 -7.76
C HIS A 243 -12.85 6.57 -6.83
N GLY A 244 -13.44 7.78 -6.91
CA GLY A 244 -14.61 8.13 -6.09
C GLY A 244 -15.83 7.26 -6.38
N ARG A 245 -16.05 6.86 -7.65
CA ARG A 245 -17.13 5.95 -8.03
C ARG A 245 -16.94 4.59 -7.39
N TRP A 246 -15.73 4.02 -7.47
CA TRP A 246 -15.41 2.75 -6.84
C TRP A 246 -15.68 2.79 -5.33
N VAL A 247 -15.21 3.83 -4.62
CA VAL A 247 -15.45 3.98 -3.18
C VAL A 247 -16.95 4.04 -2.86
N TRP A 248 -17.70 4.84 -3.64
CA TRP A 248 -19.16 4.95 -3.49
C TRP A 248 -19.86 3.61 -3.69
N GLU A 249 -19.47 2.83 -4.69
CA GLU A 249 -20.01 1.50 -4.95
C GLU A 249 -19.69 0.52 -3.82
N GLN A 250 -18.46 0.55 -3.26
CA GLN A 250 -18.12 -0.24 -2.07
C GLN A 250 -19.02 0.13 -0.87
N CYS A 251 -19.25 1.42 -0.65
CA CYS A 251 -20.15 1.90 0.41
C CYS A 251 -21.61 1.47 0.20
N LYS A 252 -22.08 1.36 -1.05
CA LYS A 252 -23.44 0.89 -1.37
C LYS A 252 -23.61 -0.60 -1.19
N LEU A 253 -22.67 -1.41 -1.71
CA LEU A 253 -22.75 -2.88 -1.65
C LEU A 253 -22.86 -3.39 -0.21
N ARG A 254 -22.15 -2.73 0.72
CA ARG A 254 -22.05 -3.15 2.12
C ARG A 254 -23.08 -2.47 3.04
N ALA A 255 -24.02 -1.68 2.50
CA ALA A 255 -25.16 -1.09 3.21
C ALA A 255 -26.42 -1.97 3.24
N THR A 256 -26.35 -3.19 2.70
CA THR A 256 -27.50 -4.11 2.61
C THR A 256 -27.82 -4.73 3.99
N PRO A 257 -29.06 -4.60 4.53
CA PRO A 257 -29.41 -5.13 5.85
C PRO A 257 -29.40 -6.67 5.89
N GLY A 258 -28.71 -7.27 6.87
CA GLY A 258 -28.81 -8.72 7.17
C GLY A 258 -27.49 -9.47 7.38
N GLU A 259 -26.33 -8.89 7.04
CA GLU A 259 -25.03 -9.54 7.17
C GLU A 259 -24.14 -8.89 8.26
N GLU A 260 -24.71 -8.71 9.46
CA GLU A 260 -23.97 -8.26 10.64
C GLU A 260 -23.13 -9.42 11.22
N ARG A 261 -21.84 -9.53 10.84
CA ARG A 261 -20.77 -10.17 11.64
C ARG A 261 -19.40 -10.01 10.96
N GLY A 262 -18.72 -8.90 11.26
CA GLY A 262 -17.30 -8.71 10.94
C GLY A 262 -16.83 -7.28 11.22
N SER A 263 -15.70 -7.12 11.91
CA SER A 263 -15.12 -5.83 12.30
C SER A 263 -14.71 -4.96 11.11
N GLY A 264 -14.34 -5.55 9.97
CA GLY A 264 -13.95 -4.83 8.75
C GLY A 264 -15.12 -4.31 7.88
N ARG A 265 -16.36 -4.78 8.10
CA ARG A 265 -17.52 -4.42 7.24
C ARG A 265 -18.15 -3.06 7.56
N ARG A 266 -17.82 -2.45 8.72
CA ARG A 266 -18.30 -1.10 9.09
C ARG A 266 -17.54 0.03 8.40
N LEU A 267 -16.48 -0.29 7.64
CA LEU A 267 -15.58 0.68 7.05
C LEU A 267 -16.17 1.33 5.78
N TRP A 268 -16.73 0.53 4.87
CA TRP A 268 -17.38 1.06 3.66
C TRP A 268 -18.89 1.06 3.82
N CYS A 269 -19.46 2.20 4.22
CA CYS A 269 -20.91 2.38 4.28
C CYS A 269 -21.28 3.82 3.95
N LEU A 270 -22.57 4.05 3.65
CA LEU A 270 -23.10 5.38 3.32
C LEU A 270 -23.01 6.37 4.50
N GLU A 271 -23.06 5.88 5.74
CA GLU A 271 -22.84 6.72 6.93
C GLU A 271 -21.40 7.26 6.94
N GLN A 272 -20.42 6.38 6.74
CA GLN A 272 -19.01 6.74 6.72
C GLN A 272 -18.67 7.65 5.52
N TRP A 273 -19.30 7.43 4.38
CA TRP A 273 -19.24 8.35 3.23
C TRP A 273 -19.66 9.77 3.60
N GLY A 274 -20.77 9.92 4.33
CA GLY A 274 -21.23 11.20 4.85
C GLY A 274 -20.22 11.84 5.81
N VAL A 275 -19.60 11.06 6.69
CA VAL A 275 -18.55 11.53 7.62
C VAL A 275 -17.34 12.07 6.85
N TRP A 276 -16.87 11.36 5.82
CA TRP A 276 -15.74 11.82 5.00
C TRP A 276 -16.06 13.09 4.23
N LYS A 277 -17.25 13.17 3.63
CA LYS A 277 -17.71 14.37 2.91
C LYS A 277 -17.74 15.58 3.86
N ALA A 278 -18.27 15.40 5.07
CA ALA A 278 -18.27 16.45 6.09
C ALA A 278 -16.86 16.81 6.57
N ALA A 279 -15.93 15.86 6.63
CA ALA A 279 -14.54 16.12 6.96
C ALA A 279 -13.81 16.95 5.88
N PHE A 280 -14.02 16.65 4.60
CA PHE A 280 -13.54 17.51 3.52
C PHE A 280 -14.17 18.91 3.57
N GLN A 281 -15.48 19.00 3.85
CA GLN A 281 -16.13 20.31 4.00
C GLN A 281 -15.52 21.12 5.15
N ARG A 282 -15.21 20.48 6.30
CA ARG A 282 -14.51 21.14 7.42
C ARG A 282 -13.13 21.69 7.02
N VAL A 283 -12.43 21.06 6.08
CA VAL A 283 -11.17 21.59 5.54
C VAL A 283 -11.42 22.85 4.71
N VAL A 284 -12.45 22.84 3.85
CA VAL A 284 -12.83 23.97 3.02
C VAL A 284 -13.23 25.18 3.86
N ASP A 285 -14.03 24.97 4.92
CA ASP A 285 -14.60 26.06 5.74
C ASP A 285 -13.55 26.78 6.61
N ARG A 286 -12.42 26.14 6.89
CA ARG A 286 -11.35 26.68 7.75
C ARG A 286 -10.40 27.59 6.97
N MET A 287 -10.89 28.73 6.50
CA MET A 287 -10.11 29.65 5.65
C MET A 287 -8.94 30.32 6.39
N ASP A 288 -9.12 30.63 7.68
CA ASP A 288 -8.13 31.38 8.49
C ASP A 288 -7.09 30.47 9.18
N ASP A 289 -7.16 29.15 8.99
CA ASP A 289 -6.21 28.22 9.59
C ASP A 289 -4.99 28.04 8.69
N GLU A 290 -3.88 28.69 9.06
CA GLU A 290 -2.60 28.67 8.30
C GLU A 290 -1.98 27.28 8.17
N ARG A 291 -2.35 26.34 9.04
CA ARG A 291 -1.91 24.94 8.98
C ARG A 291 -2.55 24.19 7.82
N ILE A 292 -3.71 24.66 7.36
CA ILE A 292 -4.38 24.14 6.17
C ILE A 292 -3.97 25.03 4.99
N GLY A 293 -3.19 24.47 4.07
CA GLY A 293 -2.77 25.16 2.86
C GLY A 293 -3.92 25.38 1.86
N GLU A 294 -3.77 26.37 0.98
CA GLU A 294 -4.71 26.62 -0.12
C GLU A 294 -4.80 25.40 -1.05
N GLU A 295 -3.69 24.71 -1.26
CA GLU A 295 -3.59 23.45 -2.01
C GLU A 295 -4.52 22.37 -1.44
N VAL A 296 -4.57 22.24 -0.11
CA VAL A 296 -5.41 21.27 0.58
C VAL A 296 -6.89 21.64 0.44
N ARG A 297 -7.22 22.93 0.58
CA ARG A 297 -8.60 23.43 0.41
C ARG A 297 -9.12 23.19 -0.99
N LYS A 298 -8.30 23.43 -2.02
CA LYS A 298 -8.67 23.17 -3.43
C LYS A 298 -8.98 21.70 -3.67
N VAL A 299 -8.12 20.81 -3.18
CA VAL A 299 -8.30 19.36 -3.32
C VAL A 299 -9.50 18.86 -2.52
N ALA A 300 -9.71 19.35 -1.30
CA ALA A 300 -10.88 19.02 -0.49
C ALA A 300 -12.18 19.50 -1.14
N LEU A 301 -12.20 20.71 -1.72
CA LEU A 301 -13.36 21.22 -2.46
C LEU A 301 -13.66 20.34 -3.67
N GLN A 302 -12.64 19.86 -4.39
CA GLN A 302 -12.84 18.94 -5.50
C GLN A 302 -13.41 17.61 -5.02
N ALA A 303 -12.93 17.06 -3.90
CA ALA A 303 -13.48 15.85 -3.30
C ALA A 303 -14.96 16.03 -2.95
N VAL A 304 -15.35 17.13 -2.30
CA VAL A 304 -16.76 17.43 -1.98
C VAL A 304 -17.64 17.47 -3.22
N LYS A 305 -17.16 18.05 -4.33
CA LYS A 305 -17.90 18.11 -5.61
C LYS A 305 -18.12 16.71 -6.17
N VAL A 306 -17.06 15.91 -6.31
CA VAL A 306 -17.16 14.54 -6.82
C VAL A 306 -18.11 13.71 -5.95
N MET A 307 -17.98 13.81 -4.63
CA MET A 307 -18.88 13.08 -3.72
C MET A 307 -20.34 13.53 -3.87
N GLY A 308 -20.59 14.84 -4.04
CA GLY A 308 -21.93 15.37 -4.25
C GLY A 308 -22.56 14.98 -5.60
N GLU A 309 -21.75 14.87 -6.65
CA GLU A 309 -22.20 14.35 -7.95
C GLU A 309 -22.62 12.88 -7.82
N LEU A 310 -21.82 12.05 -7.14
CA LEU A 310 -22.11 10.63 -6.93
C LEU A 310 -23.34 10.37 -6.05
N ASP A 311 -23.58 11.21 -5.03
CA ASP A 311 -24.82 11.19 -4.25
C ASP A 311 -26.06 11.38 -5.14
N GLY A 312 -25.96 12.25 -6.15
CA GLY A 312 -27.05 12.56 -7.08
C GLY A 312 -27.33 11.49 -8.14
N VAL A 313 -26.41 10.56 -8.39
CA VAL A 313 -26.59 9.44 -9.34
C VAL A 313 -27.51 8.35 -8.77
N GLY A 314 -27.84 8.40 -7.48
CA GLY A 314 -28.68 7.42 -6.77
C GLY A 314 -30.08 7.89 -6.36
N CYS A 315 -30.54 9.07 -6.80
CA CYS A 315 -31.91 9.55 -6.60
C CYS A 315 -32.82 9.26 -7.79
#